data_AF-A0A9D6V857-F1
#
_entry.id   AF-A0A9D6V857-F1
#
_cell.length_a   1.000
_cell.length_b   1.000
_cell.length_c   1.000
_cell.angle_alpha   90.00
_cell.angle_beta   90.00
_cell.angle_gamma   90.00
#
_symmetry.space_group_name_H-M   'P 1'
#
loop_
_entity.id
_entity.type
_entity.pdbx_description
1 polymer ?
#
loop_
_entity_poly.entity_id
_entity_poly.type
_entity_poly.pdbx_seq_one_letter_code
_entity_poly.pdbx_strand_id
1 'polypeptide(L)'
;MPPNHPSGHPAPVSPTMVKLLRLAALALLLSGVFYYLWMKPPSLNPVVEGRGAEALTLVQNHRAQGYPTILEALTEHVRSMSERNRVARLGEWRVKQVEGDLYEIRVQLRDQGTTGQWFEREFIWHADLALKKVNAASLAADGITPKAPDPTP
;
A
#
# COMPACT_ATOMS: atom_id res chain seq x y z
N MET A 1 -39.72 59.10 -41.92
CA MET A 1 -39.42 58.98 -40.48
C MET A 1 -38.96 57.54 -40.21
N PRO A 2 -37.72 57.29 -39.79
CA PRO A 2 -37.29 55.97 -39.30
C PRO A 2 -37.49 55.84 -37.78
N PRO A 3 -37.76 54.63 -37.24
CA PRO A 3 -37.81 54.40 -35.79
C PRO A 3 -36.40 54.20 -35.19
N ASN A 4 -36.21 54.78 -34.01
CA ASN A 4 -34.97 54.74 -33.22
C ASN A 4 -34.66 53.33 -32.67
N HIS A 5 -33.38 52.94 -32.71
CA HIS A 5 -32.86 51.75 -32.01
C HIS A 5 -32.68 52.02 -30.50
N PRO A 6 -33.01 51.08 -29.60
CA PRO A 6 -32.65 51.19 -28.19
C PRO A 6 -31.20 50.74 -27.98
N SER A 7 -30.37 51.63 -27.43
CA SER A 7 -28.99 51.36 -27.03
C SER A 7 -28.96 50.79 -25.61
N GLY A 8 -28.85 49.46 -25.48
CA GLY A 8 -28.62 48.80 -24.19
C GLY A 8 -27.18 49.04 -23.71
N HIS A 9 -27.01 49.80 -22.63
CA HIS A 9 -25.72 49.92 -21.93
C HIS A 9 -25.61 48.78 -20.89
N PRO A 10 -24.47 48.06 -20.79
CA PRO A 10 -24.26 47.10 -19.71
C PRO A 10 -24.02 47.85 -18.39
N ALA A 11 -24.73 47.45 -17.33
CA ALA A 11 -24.65 48.08 -16.02
C ALA A 11 -23.25 47.95 -15.39
N PRO A 12 -22.76 48.98 -14.66
CA PRO A 12 -21.45 48.95 -14.01
C PRO A 12 -21.46 48.00 -12.80
N VAL A 13 -20.64 46.95 -12.86
CA VAL A 13 -20.38 46.06 -11.73
C VAL A 13 -19.73 46.83 -10.58
N SER A 14 -20.47 47.01 -9.48
CA SER A 14 -20.00 47.75 -8.31
C SER A 14 -18.81 47.03 -7.63
N PRO A 15 -17.76 47.77 -7.21
CA PRO A 15 -16.53 47.18 -6.65
C PRO A 15 -16.78 46.39 -5.34
N THR A 16 -17.87 46.69 -4.63
CA THR A 16 -18.33 45.97 -3.44
C THR A 16 -18.79 44.54 -3.77
N MET A 17 -19.42 44.35 -4.93
CA MET A 17 -19.91 43.05 -5.38
C MET A 17 -18.75 42.11 -5.73
N VAL A 18 -17.70 42.64 -6.35
CA VAL A 18 -16.48 41.88 -6.66
C VAL A 18 -15.77 41.42 -5.39
N LYS A 19 -15.75 42.25 -4.33
CA LYS A 19 -15.16 41.87 -3.03
C LYS A 19 -15.94 40.73 -2.36
N LEU A 20 -17.27 40.79 -2.40
CA LEU A 20 -18.15 39.74 -1.87
C LEU A 20 -17.94 38.40 -2.60
N LEU A 21 -17.87 38.42 -3.93
CA LEU A 21 -17.59 37.22 -4.73
C LEU A 21 -16.22 36.61 -4.41
N ARG A 22 -15.18 37.44 -4.25
CA ARG A 22 -13.84 36.95 -3.87
C ARG A 22 -13.83 36.32 -2.48
N LEU A 23 -14.54 36.92 -1.52
CA LEU A 23 -14.63 36.38 -0.16
C LEU A 23 -15.37 35.04 -0.14
N ALA A 24 -16.47 34.94 -0.88
CA ALA A 24 -17.23 33.71 -1.02
C ALA A 24 -16.41 32.60 -1.70
N ALA A 25 -15.65 32.94 -2.75
CA ALA A 25 -14.75 32.00 -3.41
C ALA A 25 -13.62 31.52 -2.50
N LEU A 26 -13.02 32.42 -1.71
CA LEU A 26 -12.02 32.04 -0.70
C LEU A 26 -12.62 31.14 0.37
N ALA A 27 -13.80 31.46 0.89
CA ALA A 27 -14.48 30.65 1.89
C ALA A 27 -14.80 29.25 1.36
N LEU A 28 -15.21 29.14 0.10
CA LEU A 28 -15.46 27.86 -0.56
C LEU A 28 -14.17 27.04 -0.72
N LEU A 29 -13.09 27.67 -1.16
CA LEU A 29 -11.78 27.02 -1.26
C LEU A 29 -11.27 26.54 0.09
N LEU A 30 -11.33 27.39 1.12
CA LEU A 30 -10.93 27.04 2.48
C LEU A 30 -11.80 25.92 3.05
N SER A 31 -13.11 25.95 2.80
CA SER A 31 -14.03 24.88 3.19
C SER A 31 -13.70 23.56 2.49
N GLY A 32 -13.39 23.59 1.19
CA GLY A 32 -12.96 22.41 0.43
C GLY A 32 -11.65 21.82 0.97
N VAL A 33 -10.65 22.66 1.28
CA VAL A 33 -9.40 22.23 1.90
C VAL A 33 -9.63 21.68 3.30
N PHE A 34 -10.45 22.35 4.12
CA PHE A 34 -10.76 21.90 5.47
C PHE A 34 -11.52 20.57 5.46
N TYR A 35 -12.50 20.43 4.58
CA TYR A 35 -13.24 19.19 4.37
C TYR A 35 -12.31 18.07 3.90
N TYR A 36 -11.41 18.35 2.95
CA TYR A 36 -10.39 17.41 2.49
C TYR A 36 -9.43 16.99 3.61
N LEU A 37 -8.99 17.92 4.45
CA LEU A 37 -8.15 17.64 5.61
C LEU A 37 -8.89 16.82 6.68
N TRP A 38 -10.18 17.06 6.88
CA TRP A 38 -11.00 16.33 7.84
C TRP A 38 -11.37 14.92 7.35
N MET A 39 -11.53 14.75 6.04
CA MET A 39 -11.68 13.46 5.37
C MET A 39 -10.37 12.72 5.12
N LYS A 40 -9.22 13.20 5.63
CA LYS A 40 -7.92 12.53 5.45
C LYS A 40 -8.08 11.04 5.76
N PRO A 41 -7.84 10.14 4.79
CA PRO A 41 -7.80 8.72 5.09
C PRO A 41 -6.65 8.48 6.09
N PRO A 42 -6.82 7.60 7.09
CA PRO A 42 -5.79 7.27 8.09
C PRO A 42 -4.46 6.74 7.51
N SER A 43 -4.34 6.62 6.18
CA SER A 43 -3.27 5.97 5.44
C SER A 43 -2.03 6.83 5.16
N LEU A 44 -1.99 8.11 5.56
CA LEU A 44 -0.84 9.01 5.30
C LEU A 44 -0.15 9.46 6.60
N ASN A 45 0.24 8.49 7.43
CA ASN A 45 1.07 8.74 8.60
C ASN A 45 2.53 8.38 8.27
N PRO A 46 3.44 9.35 8.06
CA PRO A 46 4.82 9.07 7.62
C PRO A 46 5.62 8.22 8.63
N VAL A 47 5.29 8.30 9.92
CA VAL A 47 5.87 7.46 10.97
C VAL A 47 5.39 6.01 10.87
N VAL A 48 4.11 5.81 10.51
CA VAL A 48 3.52 4.47 10.31
C VAL A 48 4.08 3.82 9.05
N GLU A 49 4.32 4.60 7.99
CA GLU A 49 5.02 4.14 6.79
C GLU A 49 6.48 3.76 7.10
N GLY A 50 7.20 4.54 7.91
CA GLY A 50 8.57 4.23 8.31
C GLY A 50 8.70 2.90 9.07
N ARG A 51 7.85 2.68 10.08
CA ARG A 51 7.82 1.39 10.80
C ARG A 51 7.30 0.24 9.94
N GLY A 52 6.33 0.51 9.06
CA GLY A 52 5.86 -0.50 8.11
C GLY A 52 6.95 -0.94 7.13
N ALA A 53 7.76 -0.02 6.63
CA ALA A 53 8.91 -0.32 5.78
C ALA A 53 10.00 -1.10 6.52
N GLU A 54 10.24 -0.77 7.80
CA GLU A 54 11.14 -1.53 8.66
C GLU A 54 10.64 -2.97 8.85
N ALA A 55 9.34 -3.16 9.11
CA ALA A 55 8.74 -4.48 9.26
C ALA A 55 8.83 -5.30 7.96
N LEU A 56 8.59 -4.67 6.82
CA LEU A 56 8.78 -5.32 5.51
C LEU A 56 10.23 -5.75 5.31
N THR A 57 11.18 -4.86 5.61
CA THR A 57 12.61 -5.14 5.49
C THR A 57 13.02 -6.28 6.41
N LEU A 58 12.47 -6.31 7.63
CA LEU A 58 12.70 -7.39 8.59
C LEU A 58 12.24 -8.74 8.04
N VAL A 59 11.06 -8.82 7.41
CA VAL A 59 10.58 -10.06 6.77
C VAL A 59 11.42 -10.42 5.55
N GLN A 60 11.68 -9.47 4.66
CA GLN A 60 12.43 -9.73 3.42
C GLN A 60 13.83 -10.27 3.70
N ASN A 61 14.52 -9.70 4.70
CA ASN A 61 15.87 -10.11 5.11
C ASN A 61 15.88 -11.23 6.16
N HIS A 62 14.72 -11.72 6.59
CA HIS A 62 14.67 -12.84 7.51
C HIS A 62 15.23 -14.09 6.85
N ARG A 63 15.92 -14.92 7.63
CA ARG A 63 16.47 -16.19 7.11
C ARG A 63 15.34 -17.06 6.56
N ALA A 64 15.61 -17.75 5.45
CA ALA A 64 14.68 -18.71 4.88
C ALA A 64 15.26 -20.13 4.95
N GLN A 65 14.39 -21.13 4.80
CA GLN A 65 14.81 -22.53 4.65
C GLN A 65 15.52 -22.70 3.29
N GLY A 66 16.77 -23.14 3.31
CA GLY A 66 17.56 -23.36 2.09
C GLY A 66 18.07 -22.09 1.41
N TYR A 67 17.73 -20.91 1.90
CA TYR A 67 18.13 -19.62 1.32
C TYR A 67 18.57 -18.61 2.39
N PRO A 68 19.46 -17.66 2.05
CA PRO A 68 19.90 -16.62 2.98
C PRO A 68 18.74 -15.75 3.47
N THR A 69 17.79 -15.42 2.59
CA THR A 69 16.67 -14.53 2.89
C THR A 69 15.34 -15.02 2.31
N ILE A 70 14.22 -14.61 2.89
CA ILE A 70 12.87 -14.90 2.36
C ILE A 70 12.70 -14.30 0.96
N LEU A 71 13.18 -13.08 0.73
CA LEU A 71 13.10 -12.44 -0.58
C LEU A 71 13.83 -13.25 -1.66
N GLU A 72 15.02 -13.75 -1.32
CA GLU A 72 15.82 -14.59 -2.21
C GLU A 72 15.15 -15.94 -2.48
N ALA A 73 14.58 -16.59 -1.45
CA ALA A 73 13.83 -17.83 -1.61
C ALA A 73 12.65 -17.68 -2.61
N LEU A 74 11.89 -16.59 -2.50
CA LEU A 74 10.75 -16.32 -3.38
C LEU A 74 11.20 -15.97 -4.80
N THR A 75 12.27 -15.19 -4.94
CA THR A 75 12.81 -14.79 -6.24
C THR A 75 13.41 -15.97 -6.98
N GLU A 76 14.16 -16.83 -6.28
CA GLU A 76 14.70 -18.05 -6.85
C GLU A 76 13.59 -19.04 -7.23
N HIS A 77 12.52 -19.13 -6.43
CA HIS A 77 11.36 -19.90 -6.82
C HIS A 77 10.78 -19.44 -8.17
N VAL A 78 10.57 -18.13 -8.35
CA VAL A 78 10.09 -17.56 -9.62
C VAL A 78 11.07 -17.84 -10.76
N ARG A 79 12.38 -17.68 -10.53
CA ARG A 79 13.44 -17.98 -11.52
C ARG A 79 13.40 -19.45 -11.94
N SER A 80 13.38 -20.37 -10.98
CA SER A 80 13.35 -21.81 -11.22
C SER A 80 12.11 -22.26 -12.01
N MET A 81 10.98 -21.56 -11.86
CA MET A 81 9.78 -21.81 -12.65
C MET A 81 9.95 -21.35 -14.10
N SER A 82 10.56 -20.19 -14.31
CA SER A 82 10.88 -19.68 -15.65
C SER A 82 11.83 -20.62 -16.41
N GLU A 83 12.86 -21.15 -15.75
CA GLU A 83 13.80 -22.12 -16.35
C GLU A 83 13.12 -23.41 -16.80
N ARG A 84 12.01 -23.78 -16.14
CA ARG A 84 11.19 -24.95 -16.48
C ARG A 84 10.12 -24.63 -17.53
N ASN A 85 10.21 -23.49 -18.20
CA ASN A 85 9.21 -22.96 -19.14
C ASN A 85 7.81 -22.81 -18.51
N ARG A 86 7.73 -22.46 -17.22
CA ARG A 86 6.48 -22.20 -16.50
C ARG A 86 6.42 -20.77 -16.01
N VAL A 87 5.22 -20.22 -15.94
CA VAL A 87 5.02 -18.87 -15.45
C VAL A 87 4.82 -18.87 -13.95
N ALA A 88 5.62 -18.07 -13.24
CA ALA A 88 5.38 -17.70 -11.86
C ALA A 88 5.44 -16.17 -11.73
N ARG A 89 4.58 -15.60 -10.90
CA ARG A 89 4.52 -14.16 -10.65
C ARG A 89 4.38 -13.91 -9.16
N LEU A 90 5.32 -13.17 -8.62
CA LEU A 90 5.22 -12.61 -7.27
C LEU A 90 4.40 -11.32 -7.36
N GLY A 91 3.35 -11.24 -6.54
CA GLY A 91 2.51 -10.07 -6.38
C GLY A 91 3.17 -9.00 -5.52
N GLU A 92 2.40 -7.95 -5.22
CA GLU A 92 2.86 -6.85 -4.39
C GLU A 92 2.97 -7.25 -2.91
N TRP A 93 4.01 -6.75 -2.26
CA TRP A 93 4.15 -6.83 -0.81
C TRP A 93 3.19 -5.84 -0.16
N ARG A 94 2.36 -6.32 0.76
CA ARG A 94 1.43 -5.51 1.54
C ARG A 94 1.81 -5.56 3.00
N VAL A 95 1.76 -4.40 3.65
CA VAL A 95 2.07 -4.27 5.08
C VAL A 95 0.84 -3.72 5.77
N LYS A 96 0.44 -4.36 6.86
CA LYS A 96 -0.68 -3.92 7.70
C LYS A 96 -0.24 -3.94 9.15
N GLN A 97 -0.38 -2.83 9.86
CA GLN A 97 -0.19 -2.82 11.31
C GLN A 97 -1.33 -3.60 11.98
N VAL A 98 -1.00 -4.54 12.85
CA VAL A 98 -1.99 -5.32 13.61
C VAL A 98 -2.23 -4.67 14.96
N GLU A 99 -1.17 -4.56 15.78
CA GLU A 99 -1.24 -3.99 17.12
C GLU A 99 0.15 -3.53 17.57
N GLY A 100 0.28 -2.28 18.03
CA GLY A 100 1.57 -1.76 18.53
C GLY A 100 2.71 -1.94 17.51
N ASP A 101 3.73 -2.70 17.90
CA ASP A 101 4.91 -3.03 17.08
C ASP A 101 4.76 -4.33 16.27
N LEU A 102 3.57 -4.93 16.25
CA LEU A 102 3.22 -6.10 15.46
C LEU A 102 2.66 -5.70 14.09
N TYR A 103 3.33 -6.16 13.04
CA TYR A 103 2.98 -5.93 11.65
C TYR A 103 2.71 -7.25 10.93
N GLU A 104 1.73 -7.24 10.05
CA GLU A 104 1.43 -8.33 9.14
C GLU A 104 1.92 -7.98 7.73
N ILE A 105 2.75 -8.85 7.18
CA ILE A 105 3.31 -8.73 5.85
C ILE A 105 2.68 -9.83 5.00
N ARG A 106 2.10 -9.44 3.87
CA ARG A 106 1.47 -10.35 2.92
C ARG A 106 2.09 -10.23 1.54
N VAL A 107 2.24 -11.36 0.86
CA VAL A 107 2.55 -11.39 -0.58
C VAL A 107 1.82 -12.56 -1.22
N GLN A 108 1.30 -12.34 -2.42
CA GLN A 108 0.67 -13.38 -3.22
C GLN A 108 1.68 -13.93 -4.22
N LEU A 109 1.74 -15.24 -4.40
CA LEU A 109 2.51 -15.88 -5.45
C LEU A 109 1.54 -16.68 -6.31
N ARG A 110 1.59 -16.44 -7.61
CA ARG A 110 0.82 -17.19 -8.59
C ARG A 110 1.75 -18.00 -9.48
N ASP A 111 1.62 -19.31 -9.48
CA ASP A 111 2.45 -20.21 -10.26
C ASP A 111 1.64 -21.19 -11.11
N GLN A 112 2.22 -21.56 -12.26
CA GLN A 112 1.61 -22.49 -13.20
C GLN A 112 2.09 -23.91 -12.92
N GLY A 113 1.16 -24.82 -12.66
CA GLY A 113 1.42 -26.23 -12.44
C GLY A 113 1.92 -26.98 -13.68
N THR A 114 2.32 -28.23 -13.47
CA THR A 114 2.76 -29.16 -14.53
C THR A 114 1.68 -29.41 -15.58
N THR A 115 0.41 -29.41 -15.17
CA THR A 115 -0.76 -29.65 -16.02
C THR A 115 -1.35 -28.36 -16.60
N GLY A 116 -0.68 -27.22 -16.41
CA GLY A 116 -1.16 -25.91 -16.86
C GLY A 116 -2.19 -25.25 -15.93
N GLN A 117 -2.53 -25.87 -14.81
CA GLN A 117 -3.39 -25.28 -13.77
C GLN A 117 -2.69 -24.10 -13.09
N TRP A 118 -3.45 -23.09 -12.68
CA TRP A 118 -2.94 -21.95 -11.92
C TRP A 118 -3.14 -22.20 -10.43
N PHE A 119 -2.08 -22.01 -9.65
CA PHE A 119 -2.12 -22.03 -8.20
C PHE A 119 -1.83 -20.62 -7.68
N GLU A 120 -2.57 -20.22 -6.66
CA GLU A 120 -2.36 -18.97 -5.94
C GLU A 120 -2.07 -19.31 -4.49
N ARG A 121 -0.96 -18.78 -3.97
CA ARG A 121 -0.51 -18.99 -2.60
C ARG A 121 -0.33 -17.65 -1.92
N GLU A 122 -1.05 -17.45 -0.83
CA GLU A 122 -0.86 -16.28 0.03
C GLU A 122 0.16 -16.61 1.13
N PHE A 123 1.22 -15.82 1.17
CA PHE A 123 2.22 -15.87 2.22
C PHE A 123 1.93 -14.76 3.21
N ILE A 124 1.80 -15.12 4.48
CA ILE A 124 1.52 -14.19 5.56
C ILE A 124 2.58 -14.38 6.64
N TRP A 125 3.21 -13.30 7.05
CA TRP A 125 4.11 -13.26 8.19
C TRP A 125 3.66 -12.21 9.20
N HIS A 126 3.89 -12.50 10.47
CA HIS A 126 3.81 -11.53 11.55
C HIS A 126 5.23 -11.13 11.96
N ALA A 127 5.54 -9.86 11.82
CA ALA A 127 6.79 -9.23 12.22
C ALA A 127 6.57 -8.43 13.49
N ASP A 128 7.27 -8.81 14.56
CA ASP A 128 7.34 -8.04 15.80
C ASP A 128 8.61 -7.19 15.76
N LEU A 129 8.44 -5.87 15.62
CA LEU A 129 9.57 -4.93 15.56
C LEU A 129 10.29 -4.80 16.90
N ALA A 130 9.59 -4.94 18.03
CA ALA A 130 10.19 -4.82 19.36
C ALA A 130 11.12 -6.02 19.64
N LEU A 131 10.69 -7.22 19.26
CA LEU A 131 11.45 -8.46 19.43
C LEU A 131 12.35 -8.80 18.23
N LYS A 132 12.27 -8.04 17.14
CA LYS A 132 12.92 -8.32 15.85
C LYS A 132 12.68 -9.76 15.37
N LYS A 133 11.46 -10.24 15.57
CA LYS A 133 11.07 -11.63 15.30
C LYS A 133 10.10 -11.67 14.12
N VAL A 134 10.25 -12.69 13.27
CA VAL A 134 9.33 -12.98 12.18
C VAL A 134 8.74 -14.37 12.42
N ASN A 135 7.42 -14.46 12.40
CA ASN A 135 6.69 -15.72 12.54
C ASN A 135 5.86 -15.95 11.28
N ALA A 136 5.82 -17.19 10.80
CA ALA A 136 4.90 -17.58 9.74
C ALA A 136 3.46 -17.59 10.27
N ALA A 137 2.56 -16.96 9.53
CA ALA A 137 1.12 -16.90 9.84
C ALA A 137 0.26 -17.60 8.77
N SER A 138 0.86 -18.09 7.67
CA SER A 138 0.21 -18.98 6.71
C SER A 138 1.00 -20.26 6.48
N LEU A 139 0.33 -21.32 6.02
CA LEU A 139 0.96 -22.60 5.71
C LEU A 139 2.07 -22.46 4.64
N ALA A 140 1.86 -21.58 3.66
CA ALA A 140 2.86 -21.32 2.64
C ALA A 140 4.11 -20.65 3.24
N ALA A 141 3.91 -19.70 4.16
CA ALA A 141 4.99 -19.03 4.87
C ALA A 141 5.75 -19.98 5.82
N ASP A 142 5.07 -20.95 6.44
CA ASP A 142 5.70 -21.96 7.33
C ASP A 142 6.71 -22.84 6.57
N GLY A 143 6.40 -23.16 5.30
CA GLY A 143 7.31 -23.92 4.43
C GLY A 143 8.59 -23.17 4.03
N ILE A 144 8.65 -21.84 4.19
CA ILE A 144 9.83 -21.02 3.85
C ILE A 144 10.54 -20.52 5.12
N THR A 145 9.80 -20.29 6.20
CA THR A 145 10.36 -19.71 7.42
C THR A 145 11.06 -20.81 8.23
N PRO A 146 12.31 -20.62 8.68
CA PRO A 146 12.97 -21.58 9.55
C PRO A 146 12.15 -21.73 10.83
N LYS A 147 11.86 -22.97 11.22
CA LYS A 147 11.29 -23.23 12.54
C LYS A 147 12.32 -22.84 13.58
N ALA A 148 11.91 -22.10 14.60
CA ALA A 148 12.77 -21.85 15.74
C ALA A 148 13.26 -23.21 16.27
N PRO A 149 14.55 -23.36 16.61
CA PRO A 149 15.01 -24.60 17.24
C PRO A 149 14.17 -24.82 18.49
N ASP A 150 13.62 -26.04 18.64
CA ASP A 150 12.89 -26.42 19.84
C ASP A 150 13.79 -26.11 21.05
N PRO A 151 13.28 -25.41 22.08
CA PRO A 151 14.04 -25.27 23.31
C PRO A 151 14.26 -26.68 23.85
N THR A 152 15.52 -27.11 23.84
CA THR A 152 15.93 -28.39 24.45
C THR A 152 15.39 -28.45 25.88
N PRO A 153 14.75 -29.57 26.27
CA PRO A 153 14.15 -29.73 27.60
C PRO A 153 15.18 -29.67 28.73
#